data_AF-A0A354WM70-F1
#
_entry.id   AF-A0A354WM70-F1
#
_cell.length_a   1.000
_cell.length_b   1.000
_cell.length_c   1.000
_cell.angle_alpha   90.00
_cell.angle_beta   90.00
_cell.angle_gamma   90.00
#
_symmetry.space_group_name_H-M   'P 1'
#
loop_
_entity.id
_entity.type
_entity.pdbx_description
1 polymer ?
#
loop_
_entity_poly.entity_id
_entity_poly.type
_entity_poly.pdbx_seq_one_letter_code
_entity_poly.pdbx_strand_id
1 'polypeptide(L)'
;MNRAIRQKKGEKRFMKNEKNGKKQSWGFAVVLVCLVLAVSVGVVFFFLNVSGSKETPAAPAGTEQLVRSDVPTEPDTASTDADSFSLSETGKAFLEKMCCYVPDWSNDASLNDEFWRNFLFSSFTCPEITGEETAMTVCGEQALVTTPWGQAVKVSREDSVIPYVRLAIGREMPAPAIQDVSAGQTLFYFEDGFYYIGLSDFGDVGYAFRGCYPDSVDGAAVIFDVYSGTPDDTIGTVCFTLVPADNENGFTIAAKSADFGG
;
A
#
# COMPACT_ATOMS: atom_id res chain seq x y z
N MET A 1 -52.08 8.63 -57.76
CA MET A 1 -52.34 7.49 -56.85
C MET A 1 -51.67 7.82 -55.52
N ASN A 2 -52.44 7.73 -54.42
CA ASN A 2 -52.13 8.13 -53.04
C ASN A 2 -50.80 7.53 -52.50
N ARG A 3 -50.07 8.09 -51.51
CA ARG A 3 -50.50 8.43 -50.13
C ARG A 3 -49.51 9.38 -49.42
N ALA A 4 -50.08 10.13 -48.48
CA ALA A 4 -49.43 11.02 -47.51
C ALA A 4 -48.78 10.28 -46.32
N ILE A 5 -47.79 10.91 -45.68
CA ILE A 5 -47.46 10.70 -44.26
C ILE A 5 -47.28 12.08 -43.60
N ARG A 6 -48.17 12.37 -42.64
CA ARG A 6 -48.23 13.58 -41.81
C ARG A 6 -47.13 13.59 -40.76
N GLN A 7 -46.41 14.71 -40.60
CA GLN A 7 -45.64 15.01 -39.40
C GLN A 7 -46.59 15.37 -38.24
N LYS A 8 -46.48 14.64 -37.12
CA LYS A 8 -47.14 14.99 -35.86
C LYS A 8 -46.22 15.88 -35.02
N LYS A 9 -46.67 17.12 -34.87
CA LYS A 9 -46.24 18.13 -33.88
C LYS A 9 -46.63 17.66 -32.47
N GLY A 10 -45.65 17.45 -31.59
CA GLY A 10 -45.84 17.29 -30.13
C GLY A 10 -44.77 18.13 -29.45
N GLU A 11 -45.08 19.37 -29.05
CA GLU A 11 -45.62 19.77 -27.75
C GLU A 11 -44.53 19.80 -26.65
N LYS A 12 -44.06 21.02 -26.37
CA LYS A 12 -43.04 21.36 -25.37
C LYS A 12 -43.62 21.14 -23.97
N ARG A 13 -43.02 20.26 -23.17
CA ARG A 13 -43.23 20.24 -21.71
C ARG A 13 -42.08 20.95 -21.00
N PHE A 14 -42.40 22.15 -20.50
CA PHE A 14 -41.67 22.82 -19.42
C PHE A 14 -41.77 21.94 -18.16
N MET A 15 -40.65 21.40 -17.67
CA MET A 15 -40.58 20.88 -16.31
C MET A 15 -40.10 22.00 -15.38
N LYS A 16 -41.02 22.41 -14.52
CA LYS A 16 -40.83 23.32 -13.40
C LYS A 16 -40.28 22.51 -12.22
N ASN A 17 -39.06 22.81 -11.78
CA ASN A 17 -38.47 22.24 -10.57
C ASN A 17 -38.55 23.27 -9.43
N GLU A 18 -39.56 23.12 -8.58
CA GLU A 18 -39.71 23.65 -7.22
C GLU A 18 -39.95 22.39 -6.37
N LYS A 19 -39.39 22.11 -5.19
CA LYS A 19 -38.57 22.74 -4.13
C LYS A 19 -37.83 21.57 -3.44
N ASN A 20 -36.78 21.76 -2.64
CA ASN A 20 -36.93 21.84 -1.17
C ASN A 20 -35.58 22.20 -0.53
N GLY A 21 -35.50 23.41 0.04
CA GLY A 21 -34.40 23.82 0.88
C GLY A 21 -34.48 23.14 2.25
N LYS A 22 -33.43 22.41 2.62
CA LYS A 22 -33.17 22.02 4.01
C LYS A 22 -32.17 23.05 4.56
N LYS A 23 -32.66 24.06 5.28
CA LYS A 23 -31.81 24.99 6.02
C LYS A 23 -31.09 24.19 7.13
N GLN A 24 -29.87 23.78 6.86
CA GLN A 24 -28.99 23.18 7.85
C GLN A 24 -28.60 24.28 8.85
N SER A 25 -29.08 24.14 10.10
CA SER A 25 -28.89 25.13 11.14
C SER A 25 -27.40 25.29 11.46
N TRP A 26 -26.85 26.47 11.17
CA TRP A 26 -25.48 26.89 11.49
C TRP A 26 -25.07 26.71 12.96
N GLY A 27 -26.04 26.58 13.88
CA GLY A 27 -25.77 26.39 15.31
C GLY A 27 -25.03 25.10 15.66
N PHE A 28 -25.21 24.01 14.90
CA PHE A 28 -24.54 22.73 15.21
C PHE A 28 -23.04 22.74 14.87
N ALA A 29 -22.64 23.45 13.81
CA ALA A 29 -21.24 23.54 13.42
C ALA A 29 -20.40 24.29 14.47
N VAL A 30 -20.96 25.37 15.06
CA VAL A 30 -20.28 26.16 16.09
C VAL A 30 -20.08 25.36 17.38
N VAL A 31 -21.08 24.55 17.78
CA VAL A 31 -20.96 23.70 18.97
C VAL A 31 -19.89 22.62 18.79
N LEU A 32 -19.79 22.02 17.60
CA LEU A 32 -18.77 21.02 17.28
C LEU A 32 -17.35 21.61 17.31
N VAL A 33 -17.16 22.81 16.77
CA VAL A 33 -15.87 23.51 16.81
C VAL A 33 -15.46 23.86 18.25
N CYS A 34 -16.39 24.32 19.10
CA CYS A 34 -16.09 24.58 20.50
C CYS A 34 -15.73 23.31 21.29
N LEU A 35 -16.34 22.17 20.97
CA LEU A 35 -16.04 20.89 21.62
C LEU A 35 -14.64 20.39 21.25
N VAL A 36 -14.24 20.52 19.97
CA VAL A 36 -12.88 20.17 19.51
C VAL A 36 -11.82 21.06 20.15
N LEU A 37 -12.10 22.36 20.34
CA LEU A 37 -11.19 23.28 21.03
C LEU A 37 -11.06 22.97 22.53
N ALA A 38 -12.14 22.56 23.20
CA ALA A 38 -12.08 22.19 24.62
C ALA A 38 -11.26 20.91 24.86
N VAL A 39 -11.37 19.90 23.97
CA VAL A 39 -10.59 18.66 24.06
C VAL A 39 -9.10 18.92 23.80
N SER A 40 -8.76 19.81 22.87
CA SER A 40 -7.36 20.12 22.55
C SER A 40 -6.65 20.88 23.68
N VAL A 41 -7.32 21.79 24.40
CA VAL A 41 -6.72 22.44 25.58
C VAL A 41 -6.52 21.45 26.74
N GLY A 42 -7.45 20.50 26.93
CA GLY A 42 -7.34 19.46 27.95
C GLY A 42 -6.17 18.49 27.73
N VAL A 43 -5.90 18.10 26.48
CA VAL A 43 -4.79 17.19 26.13
C VAL A 43 -3.43 17.86 26.32
N VAL A 44 -3.28 19.14 25.96
CA VAL A 44 -2.03 19.89 26.16
C VAL A 44 -1.70 20.05 27.65
N PHE A 45 -2.72 20.21 28.51
CA PHE A 45 -2.51 20.35 29.95
C PHE A 45 -2.08 19.03 30.63
N PHE A 46 -2.46 17.88 30.05
CA PHE A 46 -2.05 16.57 30.56
C PHE A 46 -0.58 16.24 30.20
N PHE A 47 -0.10 16.66 29.03
CA PHE A 47 1.30 16.46 28.64
C PHE A 47 2.31 17.33 29.41
N LEU A 48 1.91 18.53 29.85
CA LEU A 48 2.80 19.41 30.62
C LEU A 48 2.98 18.99 32.09
N ASN A 49 2.09 18.16 32.64
CA ASN A 49 2.21 17.66 34.03
C ASN A 49 3.02 16.36 34.17
N VAL A 50 3.41 15.71 33.06
CA VAL A 50 4.20 14.45 33.09
C VAL A 50 5.71 14.71 33.07
N SER A 51 6.17 15.91 32.72
CA SER A 51 7.61 16.23 32.62
C SER A 51 8.24 16.79 33.91
N GLY A 52 7.87 16.23 35.06
CA GLY A 52 8.37 16.67 36.37
C GLY A 52 8.85 15.53 37.25
N SER A 53 10.08 15.05 37.06
CA SER A 53 11.07 14.84 38.13
C SER A 53 12.34 14.18 37.57
N LYS A 54 13.41 14.97 37.55
CA LYS A 54 14.80 14.56 37.37
C LYS A 54 15.34 14.24 38.78
N GLU A 55 15.74 13.01 39.03
CA GLU A 55 16.53 12.68 40.22
C GLU A 55 17.96 12.27 39.86
N THR A 56 18.90 13.03 40.42
CA THR A 56 20.34 12.75 40.56
C THR A 56 20.55 12.26 42.01
N PRO A 57 21.45 11.30 42.26
CA PRO A 57 22.58 11.57 43.18
C PRO A 57 23.89 10.95 42.66
N ALA A 58 24.95 11.74 42.44
CA ALA A 58 26.03 12.06 43.39
C ALA A 58 27.18 11.02 43.45
N ALA A 59 28.36 11.42 42.98
CA ALA A 59 29.67 10.95 43.44
C ALA A 59 30.31 12.09 44.26
N PRO A 60 31.27 11.85 45.20
CA PRO A 60 32.67 11.64 44.78
C PRO A 60 33.59 10.86 45.77
N ALA A 61 34.87 10.78 45.36
CA ALA A 61 36.10 10.36 46.06
C ALA A 61 36.37 8.84 46.09
N GLY A 62 37.52 8.30 45.66
CA GLY A 62 38.80 8.84 45.23
C GLY A 62 39.90 7.90 45.72
N THR A 63 40.75 7.36 44.82
CA THR A 63 42.17 7.06 45.08
C THR A 63 42.83 6.57 43.79
N GLU A 64 43.88 7.29 43.41
CA GLU A 64 44.85 6.97 42.38
C GLU A 64 45.59 5.68 42.70
N GLN A 65 45.83 4.82 41.71
CA GLN A 65 47.11 4.09 41.65
C GLN A 65 47.52 3.80 40.21
N LEU A 66 48.74 4.24 39.93
CA LEU A 66 49.40 4.31 38.64
C LEU A 66 50.47 3.21 38.62
N VAL A 67 50.35 2.18 37.76
CA VAL A 67 51.49 1.35 37.31
C VAL A 67 51.28 0.87 35.85
N ARG A 68 51.83 1.68 34.93
CA ARG A 68 52.72 1.36 33.79
C ARG A 68 52.51 0.10 32.92
N SER A 69 52.15 0.39 31.66
CA SER A 69 52.59 -0.12 30.34
C SER A 69 53.01 -1.58 30.14
N ASP A 70 52.40 -2.22 29.12
CA ASP A 70 53.14 -2.77 27.97
C ASP A 70 52.25 -2.90 26.72
N VAL A 71 52.79 -2.40 25.60
CA VAL A 71 52.59 -2.69 24.14
C VAL A 71 51.18 -2.96 23.59
N PRO A 72 50.72 -2.19 22.57
CA PRO A 72 49.44 -2.41 21.91
C PRO A 72 49.55 -3.53 20.85
N THR A 73 48.91 -4.66 21.11
CA THR A 73 48.44 -5.52 20.00
C THR A 73 47.15 -4.87 19.51
N GLU A 74 47.27 -4.23 18.36
CA GLU A 74 46.19 -3.90 17.42
C GLU A 74 45.07 -4.96 17.56
N PRO A 75 43.86 -4.62 18.03
CA PRO A 75 42.75 -5.49 17.75
C PRO A 75 42.62 -5.45 16.24
N ASP A 76 42.96 -6.56 15.59
CA ASP A 76 42.45 -6.87 14.27
C ASP A 76 41.01 -6.35 14.26
N THR A 77 40.79 -5.31 13.48
CA THR A 77 39.47 -4.95 13.00
C THR A 77 38.98 -6.19 12.27
N ALA A 78 38.40 -7.11 13.02
CA ALA A 78 37.18 -7.74 12.60
C ALA A 78 36.29 -6.56 12.22
N SER A 79 36.33 -6.20 10.93
CA SER A 79 35.11 -5.80 10.25
C SER A 79 34.12 -6.89 10.61
N THR A 80 33.36 -6.64 11.66
CA THR A 80 32.00 -7.12 11.72
C THR A 80 31.39 -6.52 10.46
N ASP A 81 31.42 -7.28 9.36
CA ASP A 81 30.38 -7.23 8.35
C ASP A 81 29.10 -7.54 9.14
N ALA A 82 28.58 -6.51 9.79
CA ALA A 82 27.35 -6.55 10.53
C ALA A 82 26.27 -6.71 9.47
N ASP A 83 25.75 -7.93 9.37
CA ASP A 83 24.47 -8.30 8.76
C ASP A 83 24.00 -7.33 7.66
N SER A 84 24.76 -7.22 6.58
CA SER A 84 24.33 -6.42 5.43
C SER A 84 23.08 -7.07 4.86
N PHE A 85 21.98 -6.32 4.72
CA PHE A 85 20.74 -6.76 4.11
C PHE A 85 21.01 -7.52 2.79
N SER A 86 20.62 -8.80 2.73
CA SER A 86 20.84 -9.64 1.55
C SER A 86 19.52 -9.93 0.85
N LEU A 87 19.42 -9.52 -0.42
CA LEU A 87 18.23 -9.76 -1.25
C LEU A 87 18.36 -11.05 -2.06
N SER A 88 17.54 -12.04 -1.75
CA SER A 88 17.50 -13.33 -2.46
C SER A 88 16.92 -13.20 -3.88
N GLU A 89 17.20 -14.18 -4.75
CA GLU A 89 16.59 -14.24 -6.10
C GLU A 89 15.06 -14.37 -6.04
N THR A 90 14.54 -15.14 -5.08
CA THR A 90 13.09 -15.21 -4.81
C THR A 90 12.53 -13.84 -4.42
N GLY A 91 13.25 -13.10 -3.57
CA GLY A 91 12.89 -11.74 -3.18
C GLY A 91 12.89 -10.77 -4.36
N LYS A 92 13.85 -10.89 -5.28
CA LYS A 92 13.89 -10.10 -6.52
C LYS A 92 12.69 -10.39 -7.41
N ALA A 93 12.39 -11.67 -7.67
CA ALA A 93 11.25 -12.07 -8.49
C ALA A 93 9.91 -11.64 -7.87
N PHE A 94 9.81 -11.68 -6.53
CA PHE A 94 8.67 -11.14 -5.80
C PHE A 94 8.52 -9.62 -6.02
N LEU A 95 9.61 -8.86 -5.85
CA LEU A 95 9.60 -7.40 -6.02
C LEU A 95 9.34 -6.96 -7.46
N GLU A 96 9.80 -7.73 -8.45
CA GLU A 96 9.53 -7.49 -9.86
C GLU A 96 8.01 -7.49 -10.13
N LYS A 97 7.28 -8.48 -9.61
CA LYS A 97 5.81 -8.51 -9.66
C LYS A 97 5.19 -7.31 -8.93
N MET A 98 5.74 -6.98 -7.76
CA MET A 98 5.26 -5.85 -6.96
C MET A 98 5.45 -4.49 -7.62
N CYS A 99 6.35 -4.36 -8.60
CA CYS A 99 6.51 -3.12 -9.37
C CYS A 99 5.21 -2.73 -10.07
N CYS A 100 4.49 -3.72 -10.60
CA CYS A 100 3.20 -3.56 -11.24
C CYS A 100 2.06 -3.45 -10.21
N TYR A 101 2.12 -4.27 -9.15
CA TYR A 101 0.94 -4.50 -8.31
C TYR A 101 0.76 -3.49 -7.20
N VAL A 102 1.85 -2.98 -6.61
CA VAL A 102 1.73 -2.08 -5.46
C VAL A 102 1.64 -0.62 -5.94
N PRO A 103 0.61 0.14 -5.53
CA PRO A 103 0.57 1.58 -5.74
C PRO A 103 1.72 2.28 -5.02
N ASP A 104 2.00 3.54 -5.33
CA ASP A 104 2.98 4.32 -4.59
C ASP A 104 2.44 4.71 -3.20
N TRP A 105 3.30 4.66 -2.18
CA TRP A 105 3.00 5.13 -0.84
C TRP A 105 4.28 5.43 -0.07
N SER A 106 4.20 6.37 0.86
CA SER A 106 5.36 6.82 1.65
C SER A 106 5.14 6.80 3.15
N ASN A 107 3.89 6.63 3.62
CA ASN A 107 3.55 6.61 5.04
C ASN A 107 2.20 5.93 5.29
N ASP A 108 1.91 5.68 6.56
CA ASP A 108 0.70 4.99 7.02
C ASP A 108 -0.60 5.69 6.59
N ALA A 109 -0.62 7.02 6.48
CA ALA A 109 -1.82 7.74 6.05
C ALA A 109 -2.14 7.53 4.56
N SER A 110 -1.15 7.12 3.76
CA SER A 110 -1.32 6.74 2.35
C SER A 110 -1.97 5.36 2.18
N LEU A 111 -1.97 4.50 3.22
CA LEU A 111 -2.59 3.16 3.21
C LEU A 111 -4.12 3.24 3.42
N ASN A 112 -4.78 4.04 2.58
CA ASN A 112 -6.22 4.28 2.61
C ASN A 112 -7.00 3.26 1.75
N ASP A 113 -8.33 3.39 1.71
CA ASP A 113 -9.21 2.47 0.96
C ASP A 113 -8.86 2.40 -0.54
N GLU A 114 -8.40 3.50 -1.14
CA GLU A 114 -7.97 3.52 -2.54
C GLU A 114 -6.67 2.73 -2.76
N PHE A 115 -5.70 2.88 -1.86
CA PHE A 115 -4.48 2.07 -1.88
C PHE A 115 -4.83 0.57 -1.83
N TRP A 116 -5.64 0.15 -0.85
CA TRP A 116 -5.99 -1.26 -0.68
C TRP A 116 -6.78 -1.81 -1.86
N ARG A 117 -7.75 -1.04 -2.37
CA ARG A 117 -8.52 -1.41 -3.56
C ARG A 117 -7.59 -1.63 -4.76
N ASN A 118 -6.71 -0.67 -5.04
CA ASN A 118 -5.83 -0.72 -6.21
C ASN A 118 -4.77 -1.84 -6.06
N PHE A 119 -4.22 -2.02 -4.85
CA PHE A 119 -3.26 -3.10 -4.58
C PHE A 119 -3.88 -4.48 -4.78
N LEU A 120 -5.07 -4.72 -4.22
CA LEU A 120 -5.78 -5.99 -4.40
C LEU A 120 -6.22 -6.18 -5.85
N PHE A 121 -6.74 -5.13 -6.48
CA PHE A 121 -7.10 -5.18 -7.89
C PHE A 121 -5.89 -5.61 -8.72
N SER A 122 -4.75 -4.93 -8.64
CA SER A 122 -3.60 -5.28 -9.47
C SER A 122 -3.01 -6.65 -9.14
N SER A 123 -2.99 -7.04 -7.86
CA SER A 123 -2.41 -8.31 -7.44
C SER A 123 -3.20 -9.53 -7.89
N PHE A 124 -4.53 -9.44 -8.00
CA PHE A 124 -5.41 -10.59 -8.27
C PHE A 124 -6.03 -10.59 -9.67
N THR A 125 -5.88 -9.52 -10.43
CA THR A 125 -6.45 -9.39 -11.79
C THR A 125 -5.45 -9.61 -12.92
N CYS A 126 -4.19 -9.85 -12.57
CA CYS A 126 -3.14 -10.30 -13.48
C CYS A 126 -2.82 -11.80 -13.23
N PRO A 127 -3.74 -12.73 -13.51
CA PRO A 127 -3.44 -14.14 -13.34
C PRO A 127 -2.40 -14.58 -14.37
N GLU A 128 -1.31 -15.20 -13.92
CA GLU A 128 -0.61 -16.16 -14.77
C GLU A 128 -1.59 -17.33 -14.99
N ILE A 129 -2.33 -17.30 -16.10
CA ILE A 129 -3.26 -18.39 -16.45
C ILE A 129 -2.41 -19.54 -16.99
N THR A 130 -1.96 -20.40 -16.08
CA THR A 130 -1.55 -21.76 -16.46
C THR A 130 -2.81 -22.53 -16.85
N GLY A 131 -2.79 -23.21 -18.00
CA GLY A 131 -3.97 -23.68 -18.75
C GLY A 131 -4.97 -24.66 -18.11
N GLU A 132 -5.17 -24.67 -16.79
CA GLU A 132 -6.06 -25.58 -16.05
C GLU A 132 -7.13 -24.87 -15.19
N GLU A 133 -7.65 -23.71 -15.62
CA GLU A 133 -8.69 -22.90 -14.91
C GLU A 133 -8.32 -22.40 -13.50
N THR A 134 -7.24 -22.88 -12.90
CA THR A 134 -6.60 -22.32 -11.70
C THR A 134 -5.57 -21.28 -12.11
N ALA A 135 -5.90 -20.02 -11.89
CA ALA A 135 -4.93 -18.95 -11.89
C ALA A 135 -4.16 -18.97 -10.57
N MET A 136 -2.83 -19.00 -10.62
CA MET A 136 -1.99 -18.87 -9.44
C MET A 136 -1.51 -17.43 -9.31
N THR A 137 -1.77 -16.80 -8.18
CA THR A 137 -1.03 -15.61 -7.74
C THR A 137 0.00 -16.01 -6.69
N VAL A 138 0.83 -15.05 -6.30
CA VAL A 138 1.93 -15.22 -5.34
C VAL A 138 1.48 -15.82 -3.98
N CYS A 139 0.19 -15.76 -3.60
CA CYS A 139 -0.25 -16.13 -2.25
C CYS A 139 -1.60 -16.83 -2.12
N GLY A 140 -2.11 -17.52 -3.16
CA GLY A 140 -3.20 -18.45 -2.91
C GLY A 140 -4.05 -18.82 -4.11
N GLU A 141 -5.00 -19.72 -3.85
CA GLU A 141 -6.01 -20.14 -4.80
C GLU A 141 -6.99 -18.99 -5.08
N GLN A 142 -7.34 -18.85 -6.35
CA GLN A 142 -8.41 -17.97 -6.80
C GLN A 142 -9.26 -18.68 -7.85
N ALA A 143 -10.55 -18.36 -7.87
CA ALA A 143 -11.48 -18.96 -8.80
C ALA A 143 -12.02 -17.89 -9.75
N LEU A 144 -11.98 -18.16 -11.07
CA LEU A 144 -12.71 -17.36 -12.03
C LEU A 144 -14.21 -17.69 -11.92
N VAL A 145 -15.04 -16.68 -11.65
CA VAL A 145 -16.48 -16.84 -11.46
C VAL A 145 -17.26 -15.87 -12.33
N THR A 146 -18.50 -16.24 -12.66
CA THR A 146 -19.47 -15.35 -13.31
C THR A 146 -20.42 -14.79 -12.27
N THR A 147 -20.41 -13.46 -12.11
CA THR A 147 -21.29 -12.72 -11.19
C THR A 147 -22.43 -12.06 -11.98
N PRO A 148 -23.48 -11.53 -11.30
CA PRO A 148 -24.52 -10.73 -11.96
C PRO A 148 -23.99 -9.49 -12.72
N TRP A 149 -22.78 -9.03 -12.40
CA TRP A 149 -22.17 -7.83 -12.96
C TRP A 149 -21.06 -8.10 -13.99
N GLY A 150 -20.69 -9.36 -14.20
CA GLY A 150 -19.63 -9.76 -15.13
C GLY A 150 -18.72 -10.87 -14.58
N GLN A 151 -17.67 -11.20 -15.33
CA GLN A 151 -16.62 -12.11 -14.87
C GLN A 151 -15.78 -11.44 -13.78
N ALA A 152 -15.44 -12.21 -12.75
CA ALA A 152 -14.63 -11.76 -11.64
C ALA A 152 -13.72 -12.89 -11.15
N VAL A 153 -12.62 -12.53 -10.51
CA VAL A 153 -11.82 -13.41 -9.68
C VAL A 153 -12.40 -13.38 -8.27
N LYS A 154 -12.71 -14.56 -7.73
CA LYS A 154 -13.14 -14.77 -6.34
C LYS A 154 -11.92 -15.16 -5.50
N VAL A 155 -11.64 -14.38 -4.46
CA VAL A 155 -10.44 -14.50 -3.63
C VAL A 155 -10.81 -14.57 -2.15
N SER A 156 -10.32 -15.57 -1.41
CA SER A 156 -10.54 -15.69 0.03
C SER A 156 -9.82 -14.56 0.77
N ARG A 157 -10.52 -13.86 1.67
CA ARG A 157 -9.87 -12.88 2.55
C ARG A 157 -8.90 -13.56 3.50
N GLU A 158 -9.35 -14.61 4.17
CA GLU A 158 -8.61 -15.27 5.25
C GLU A 158 -7.44 -16.09 4.70
N ASP A 159 -7.66 -16.83 3.62
CA ASP A 159 -6.69 -17.80 3.13
C ASP A 159 -5.73 -17.24 2.08
N SER A 160 -6.11 -16.15 1.40
CA SER A 160 -5.30 -15.58 0.31
C SER A 160 -4.89 -14.13 0.59
N VAL A 161 -5.84 -13.23 0.85
CA VAL A 161 -5.53 -11.79 0.97
C VAL A 161 -4.71 -11.47 2.21
N ILE A 162 -5.11 -11.94 3.40
CA ILE A 162 -4.41 -11.62 4.64
C ILE A 162 -2.95 -12.15 4.63
N PRO A 163 -2.69 -13.42 4.27
CA PRO A 163 -1.33 -13.93 4.17
C PRO A 163 -0.48 -13.13 3.18
N TYR A 164 -1.05 -12.78 2.03
CA TYR A 164 -0.37 -11.98 1.01
C TYR A 164 0.01 -10.58 1.51
N VAL A 165 -0.94 -9.86 2.11
CA VAL A 165 -0.69 -8.51 2.64
C VAL A 165 0.35 -8.55 3.75
N ARG A 166 0.31 -9.58 4.60
CA ARG A 166 1.31 -9.79 5.66
C ARG A 166 2.69 -10.10 5.07
N LEU A 167 2.78 -10.95 4.05
CA LEU A 167 4.02 -11.26 3.36
C LEU A 167 4.62 -10.01 2.68
N ALA A 168 3.79 -9.23 1.99
CA ALA A 168 4.22 -8.09 1.20
C ALA A 168 4.54 -6.85 2.03
N ILE A 169 3.62 -6.43 2.91
CA ILE A 169 3.63 -5.13 3.58
C ILE A 169 3.85 -5.28 5.09
N GLY A 170 3.80 -6.50 5.64
CA GLY A 170 4.02 -6.75 7.07
C GLY A 170 2.91 -6.20 7.97
N ARG A 171 1.75 -5.88 7.40
CA ARG A 171 0.64 -5.23 8.11
C ARG A 171 -0.63 -6.06 8.03
N GLU A 172 -1.53 -5.79 8.98
CA GLU A 172 -2.90 -6.27 8.87
C GLU A 172 -3.71 -5.32 8.00
N MET A 173 -4.44 -5.90 7.05
CA MET A 173 -5.36 -5.14 6.21
C MET A 173 -6.61 -4.77 7.02
N PRO A 174 -7.10 -3.51 6.93
CA PRO A 174 -8.35 -3.13 7.57
C PRO A 174 -9.52 -3.98 7.08
N ALA A 175 -10.57 -4.05 7.89
CA ALA A 175 -11.81 -4.68 7.46
C ALA A 175 -12.33 -3.99 6.18
N PRO A 176 -12.87 -4.76 5.21
CA PRO A 176 -13.35 -4.19 3.96
C PRO A 176 -14.47 -3.16 4.20
N ALA A 177 -14.20 -1.90 3.86
CA ALA A 177 -15.20 -0.85 3.74
C ALA A 177 -15.71 -0.69 2.29
N ILE A 178 -15.09 -1.39 1.34
CA ILE A 178 -15.23 -1.15 -0.10
C ILE A 178 -16.41 -1.94 -0.67
N GLN A 179 -17.45 -1.24 -1.10
CA GLN A 179 -18.47 -1.76 -2.00
C GLN A 179 -18.53 -0.86 -3.24
N ASP A 180 -17.85 -1.25 -4.30
CA ASP A 180 -18.04 -0.68 -5.64
C ASP A 180 -18.65 -1.75 -6.56
N VAL A 181 -19.96 -1.65 -6.72
CA VAL A 181 -20.75 -2.50 -7.62
C VAL A 181 -21.10 -1.72 -8.87
N SER A 182 -20.07 -1.37 -9.64
CA SER A 182 -20.20 -0.94 -11.03
C SER A 182 -19.91 -2.11 -11.98
N ALA A 183 -20.82 -2.37 -12.92
CA ALA A 183 -20.62 -3.43 -13.91
C ALA A 183 -19.52 -3.03 -14.90
N GLY A 184 -18.56 -3.92 -15.16
CA GLY A 184 -17.42 -3.67 -16.06
C GLY A 184 -16.08 -4.11 -15.47
N GLN A 185 -14.98 -3.60 -16.04
CA GLN A 185 -13.60 -3.94 -15.62
C GLN A 185 -13.25 -3.47 -14.20
N THR A 186 -14.04 -2.57 -13.60
CA THR A 186 -13.80 -1.99 -12.27
C THR A 186 -14.58 -2.66 -11.15
N LEU A 187 -15.22 -3.81 -11.41
CA LEU A 187 -15.98 -4.56 -10.41
C LEU A 187 -15.10 -4.85 -9.18
N PHE A 188 -15.48 -4.36 -8.00
CA PHE A 188 -14.74 -4.64 -6.76
C PHE A 188 -15.67 -4.62 -5.55
N TYR A 189 -16.00 -5.80 -5.02
CA TYR A 189 -16.83 -5.89 -3.82
C TYR A 189 -16.42 -7.05 -2.91
N PHE A 190 -16.87 -6.96 -1.66
CA PHE A 190 -16.65 -7.97 -0.64
C PHE A 190 -17.98 -8.56 -0.18
N GLU A 191 -18.09 -9.89 -0.22
CA GLU A 191 -19.28 -10.64 0.19
C GLU A 191 -18.88 -12.02 0.73
N ASP A 192 -19.50 -12.43 1.85
CA ASP A 192 -19.34 -13.75 2.47
C ASP A 192 -17.89 -14.19 2.72
N GLY A 193 -16.99 -13.25 3.06
CA GLY A 193 -15.57 -13.56 3.32
C GLY A 193 -14.68 -13.54 2.08
N PHE A 194 -15.23 -13.19 0.91
CA PHE A 194 -14.50 -13.18 -0.35
C PHE A 194 -14.49 -11.80 -1.00
N TYR A 195 -13.36 -11.47 -1.63
CA TYR A 195 -13.30 -10.39 -2.61
C TYR A 195 -13.68 -10.91 -3.99
N TYR A 196 -14.44 -10.11 -4.71
CA TYR A 196 -14.80 -10.32 -6.11
C TYR A 196 -14.24 -9.16 -6.91
N ILE A 197 -13.30 -9.47 -7.80
CA ILE A 197 -12.46 -8.48 -8.46
C ILE A 197 -12.58 -8.67 -9.98
N GLY A 198 -12.99 -7.63 -10.70
CA GLY A 198 -13.14 -7.63 -12.16
C GLY A 198 -11.81 -7.87 -12.87
N LEU A 199 -11.85 -8.31 -14.13
CA LEU A 199 -10.64 -8.62 -14.88
C LEU A 199 -9.95 -7.34 -15.41
N SER A 200 -8.62 -7.35 -15.42
CA SER A 200 -7.79 -6.29 -15.99
C SER A 200 -7.05 -6.77 -17.24
N ASP A 201 -6.93 -5.89 -18.23
CA ASP A 201 -6.02 -5.99 -19.36
C ASP A 201 -4.80 -5.08 -19.11
N PHE A 202 -3.94 -5.47 -18.14
CA PHE A 202 -2.71 -4.74 -17.88
C PHE A 202 -1.88 -4.55 -19.15
N GLY A 203 -1.33 -3.34 -19.31
CA GLY A 203 -0.42 -3.03 -20.40
C GLY A 203 0.90 -3.80 -20.29
N ASP A 204 1.57 -3.97 -21.42
CA ASP A 204 2.84 -4.68 -21.53
C ASP A 204 4.00 -3.73 -21.14
N VAL A 205 4.31 -3.66 -19.84
CA VAL A 205 5.44 -2.90 -19.30
C VAL A 205 6.32 -3.86 -18.53
N GLY A 206 7.62 -3.82 -18.79
CA GLY A 206 8.60 -4.69 -18.14
C GLY A 206 9.38 -3.98 -17.04
N TYR A 207 9.92 -4.78 -16.13
CA TYR A 207 10.71 -4.31 -14.99
C TYR A 207 12.04 -5.08 -14.93
N ALA A 208 13.16 -4.37 -14.84
CA ALA A 208 14.47 -4.98 -14.73
C ALA A 208 15.13 -4.59 -13.41
N PHE A 209 15.62 -5.57 -12.65
CA PHE A 209 16.34 -5.29 -11.41
C PHE A 209 17.60 -4.47 -11.69
N ARG A 210 17.71 -3.27 -11.09
CA ARG A 210 18.89 -2.41 -11.20
C ARG A 210 19.87 -2.64 -10.06
N GLY A 211 19.38 -2.68 -8.82
CA GLY A 211 20.25 -2.78 -7.67
C GLY A 211 19.54 -2.77 -6.32
N CYS A 212 20.27 -3.20 -5.30
CA CYS A 212 19.89 -3.17 -3.89
C CYS A 212 20.97 -2.40 -3.13
N TYR A 213 20.56 -1.41 -2.37
CA TYR A 213 21.42 -0.48 -1.67
C TYR A 213 21.04 -0.51 -0.18
N PRO A 214 21.92 -1.03 0.71
CA PRO A 214 21.67 -1.02 2.14
C PRO A 214 21.41 0.42 2.62
N ASP A 215 20.39 0.59 3.45
CA ASP A 215 20.12 1.86 4.09
C ASP A 215 20.71 1.89 5.51
N SER A 216 20.84 3.06 6.10
CA SER A 216 21.48 3.27 7.41
C SER A 216 20.74 2.66 8.62
N VAL A 217 19.54 2.10 8.40
CA VAL A 217 18.61 1.59 9.44
C VAL A 217 18.22 0.15 9.12
N ASP A 218 19.21 -0.74 8.93
CA ASP A 218 19.09 -2.18 8.66
C ASP A 218 18.20 -2.62 7.47
N GLY A 219 17.63 -1.65 6.74
CA GLY A 219 16.82 -1.86 5.55
C GLY A 219 17.60 -1.75 4.25
N ALA A 220 16.88 -1.71 3.13
CA ALA A 220 17.47 -1.48 1.83
C ALA A 220 16.56 -0.71 0.89
N ALA A 221 17.14 0.12 0.04
CA ALA A 221 16.50 0.65 -1.15
C ALA A 221 16.73 -0.33 -2.30
N VAL A 222 15.67 -0.78 -2.96
CA VAL A 222 15.74 -1.64 -4.14
C VAL A 222 15.15 -0.92 -5.34
N ILE A 223 15.90 -0.87 -6.44
CA ILE A 223 15.54 -0.13 -7.64
C ILE A 223 15.33 -1.08 -8.81
N PHE A 224 14.24 -0.86 -9.53
CA PHE A 224 13.92 -1.49 -10.81
C PHE A 224 13.79 -0.44 -11.90
N ASP A 225 14.21 -0.81 -13.11
CA ASP A 225 14.06 -0.03 -14.32
C ASP A 225 12.78 -0.41 -15.02
N VAL A 226 11.99 0.59 -15.36
CA VAL A 226 10.76 0.39 -16.13
C VAL A 226 11.10 0.57 -17.60
N TYR A 227 10.69 -0.37 -18.43
CA TYR A 227 10.89 -0.30 -19.87
C TYR A 227 9.62 -0.65 -20.65
N SER A 228 9.52 -0.11 -21.86
CA SER A 228 8.49 -0.46 -22.83
C SER A 228 9.12 -1.21 -23.98
N GLY A 229 8.66 -2.43 -24.27
CA GLY A 229 9.26 -3.29 -25.28
C GLY A 229 10.57 -3.93 -24.81
N THR A 230 11.71 -3.26 -25.01
CA THR A 230 13.03 -3.83 -24.66
C THR A 230 13.67 -3.16 -23.44
N PRO A 231 14.47 -3.86 -22.62
CA PRO A 231 15.11 -3.28 -21.42
C PRO A 231 16.00 -2.06 -21.68
N ASP A 232 16.48 -1.88 -22.91
CA ASP A 232 17.32 -0.74 -23.29
C ASP A 232 16.54 0.59 -23.35
N ASP A 233 15.21 0.53 -23.50
CA ASP A 233 14.31 1.68 -23.56
C ASP A 233 13.72 1.99 -22.18
N THR A 234 14.58 2.37 -21.23
CA THR A 234 14.15 2.74 -19.87
C THR A 234 13.30 4.02 -19.90
N ILE A 235 12.05 3.91 -19.46
CA ILE A 235 11.05 4.99 -19.39
C ILE A 235 10.83 5.51 -17.97
N GLY A 236 11.42 4.86 -16.97
CA GLY A 236 11.27 5.26 -15.58
C GLY A 236 11.95 4.30 -14.61
N THR A 237 11.70 4.51 -13.33
CA THR A 237 12.22 3.67 -12.25
C THR A 237 11.15 3.44 -11.19
N VAL A 238 11.22 2.28 -10.54
CA VAL A 238 10.50 1.99 -9.30
C VAL A 238 11.51 1.80 -8.19
N CYS A 239 11.31 2.47 -7.07
CA CYS A 239 12.11 2.31 -5.86
C CYS A 239 11.23 1.74 -4.74
N PHE A 240 11.72 0.69 -4.10
CA PHE A 240 11.17 0.12 -2.88
C PHE A 240 12.06 0.44 -1.69
N THR A 241 11.46 0.81 -0.58
CA THR A 241 12.12 0.76 0.74
C THR A 241 11.72 -0.54 1.43
N LEU A 242 12.71 -1.35 1.77
CA LEU A 242 12.54 -2.64 2.43
C LEU A 242 13.00 -2.56 3.88
N VAL A 243 12.30 -3.28 4.75
CA VAL A 243 12.71 -3.52 6.14
C VAL A 243 12.84 -5.02 6.38
N PRO A 244 13.83 -5.49 7.17
CA PRO A 244 13.94 -6.90 7.52
C PRO A 244 12.67 -7.43 8.17
N ALA A 245 12.29 -8.66 7.83
CA ALA A 245 11.14 -9.32 8.43
C ALA A 245 11.36 -10.83 8.51
N ASP A 246 10.83 -11.45 9.56
CA ASP A 246 10.81 -12.90 9.70
C ASP A 246 9.65 -13.50 8.89
N ASN A 247 9.83 -13.54 7.56
CA ASN A 247 8.90 -14.12 6.61
C ASN A 247 9.65 -14.79 5.44
N GLU A 248 8.93 -15.42 4.51
CA GLU A 248 9.52 -16.15 3.39
C GLU A 248 10.43 -15.30 2.48
N ASN A 249 10.19 -13.98 2.41
CA ASN A 249 10.99 -13.05 1.63
C ASN A 249 12.23 -12.54 2.40
N GLY A 250 12.24 -12.66 3.74
CA GLY A 250 13.22 -12.02 4.62
C GLY A 250 13.01 -10.51 4.79
N PHE A 251 11.95 -9.94 4.21
CA PHE A 251 11.66 -8.52 4.25
C PHE A 251 10.16 -8.22 4.06
N THR A 252 9.77 -6.99 4.39
CA THR A 252 8.50 -6.39 3.96
C THR A 252 8.77 -5.06 3.26
N ILE A 253 7.84 -4.64 2.41
CA ILE A 253 7.91 -3.36 1.72
C ILE A 253 7.33 -2.29 2.64
N ALA A 254 8.15 -1.29 2.96
CA ALA A 254 7.78 -0.16 3.81
C ALA A 254 7.30 1.06 3.01
N ALA A 255 7.80 1.23 1.78
CA ALA A 255 7.40 2.30 0.86
C ALA A 255 7.67 1.90 -0.59
N LYS A 256 6.96 2.56 -1.52
CA LYS A 256 7.22 2.51 -2.96
C LYS A 256 7.03 3.88 -3.58
N SER A 257 7.91 4.21 -4.52
CA SER A 257 7.77 5.36 -5.41
C SER A 257 8.14 4.99 -6.83
N ALA A 258 7.36 5.43 -7.81
CA ALA A 258 7.71 5.37 -9.21
C ALA A 258 8.04 6.77 -9.74
N ASP A 259 9.05 6.86 -10.62
CA ASP A 259 9.41 8.07 -11.33
C ASP A 259 9.49 7.75 -12.83
N PHE A 260 8.58 8.33 -13.61
CA PHE A 260 8.53 8.20 -15.06
C PHE A 260 8.95 9.54 -15.64
N GLY A 261 10.14 9.59 -16.24
CA GLY A 261 10.76 10.84 -16.70
C GLY A 261 9.78 11.67 -17.54
N GLY A 262 9.45 12.86 -17.04
CA GLY A 262 8.60 13.84 -17.72
C GLY A 262 9.36 14.75 -18.69
#